data_AF-E6X6N1-F1
#
_entry.id   AF-E6X6N1-F1
#
_cell.length_a   1.000
_cell.length_b   1.000
_cell.length_c   1.000
_cell.angle_alpha   90.00
_cell.angle_beta   90.00
_cell.angle_gamma   90.00
#
_symmetry.space_group_name_H-M   'P 1'
#
loop_
_entity.id
_entity.type
_entity.pdbx_description
1 polymer ?
#
loop_
_entity_poly.entity_id
_entity_poly.type
_entity_poly.pdbx_seq_one_letter_code
_entity_poly.pdbx_strand_id
1 'polypeptide(L)'
;MNSTQNIVVFLGGLLLCITPSSAQEQAQNFGALKIHEGGRLGFHDNLINNGSFDENTGLVGFYNTDDLTISGAFRPIFQDAEIIVTNHLNLEVGVGITNNSNFIIGNVVTPRNQLAITLDYINDAFYTGETNRTKVDGYAALTNKQSFLFPTGIIDKLRPIELRSSSVNALAKAAYFYEDPNVPSTFPTNFSTDQKSDILLRISTYEYWDLDGDILSTVILTWDADSNIANIVDRIEDLRVVGWDKTEGIWVDLGNTNFSGDFTSGSITSTTFLPNAYEIITFGESLSTASITLDNYILTPNNDGINDYLVIDAVALSPNNKIEIYNRWGRIVYTVENYKNLFDGTANNKFTISKDKGLPDGIYFYVVKLFDIEVTHQGYLYLNN
;
A
#
# COMPACT_ATOMS: atom_id res chain seq x y z
N MET A 1 61.77 -8.52 89.29
CA MET A 1 60.61 -7.76 88.79
C MET A 1 60.71 -7.75 87.27
N ASN A 2 60.14 -8.77 86.63
CA ASN A 2 60.04 -8.90 85.19
C ASN A 2 58.76 -8.19 84.75
N SER A 3 58.87 -7.20 83.88
CA SER A 3 57.75 -6.54 83.22
C SER A 3 57.86 -6.83 81.73
N THR A 4 57.24 -7.94 81.31
CA THR A 4 57.07 -8.33 79.91
C THR A 4 56.06 -7.39 79.27
N GLN A 5 56.49 -6.48 78.39
CA GLN A 5 55.57 -5.72 77.54
C GLN A 5 55.25 -6.54 76.28
N ASN A 6 54.01 -7.00 76.20
CA ASN A 6 53.46 -7.65 75.00
C ASN A 6 53.14 -6.56 73.96
N ILE A 7 53.86 -6.58 72.84
CA ILE A 7 53.49 -5.81 71.64
C ILE A 7 52.41 -6.60 70.91
N VAL A 8 51.18 -6.09 70.90
CA VAL A 8 50.07 -6.62 70.11
C VAL A 8 50.13 -5.97 68.73
N VAL A 9 50.42 -6.77 67.70
CA VAL A 9 50.32 -6.35 66.30
C VAL A 9 48.88 -6.54 65.85
N PHE A 10 48.16 -5.44 65.58
CA PHE A 10 46.87 -5.49 64.90
C PHE A 10 47.10 -5.58 63.38
N LEU A 11 46.84 -6.75 62.81
CA LEU A 11 46.72 -6.90 61.35
C LEU A 11 45.28 -6.56 60.96
N GLY A 12 45.01 -5.29 60.63
CA GLY A 12 43.73 -4.87 60.08
C GLY A 12 43.60 -5.30 58.63
N GLY A 13 43.01 -6.47 58.38
CA GLY A 13 42.62 -6.88 57.03
C GLY A 13 41.46 -6.01 56.55
N LEU A 14 41.71 -5.12 55.58
CA LEU A 14 40.66 -4.42 54.85
C LEU A 14 39.97 -5.44 53.93
N LEU A 15 38.82 -5.99 54.37
CA LEU A 15 37.92 -6.69 53.47
C LEU A 15 37.30 -5.64 52.53
N LEU A 16 37.88 -5.48 51.34
CA LEU A 16 37.19 -4.86 50.22
C LEU A 16 36.07 -5.82 49.81
N CYS A 17 34.85 -5.57 50.29
CA CYS A 17 33.65 -6.13 49.68
C CYS A 17 33.56 -5.58 48.26
N ILE A 18 34.10 -6.32 47.29
CA ILE A 18 33.82 -6.11 45.88
C ILE A 18 32.40 -6.62 45.67
N THR A 19 31.40 -5.75 45.85
CA THR A 19 30.09 -6.01 45.27
C THR A 19 30.27 -6.03 43.77
N PRO A 20 29.85 -7.08 43.03
CA PRO A 20 29.77 -6.98 41.58
C PRO A 20 28.77 -5.86 41.27
N SER A 21 29.27 -4.69 40.86
CA SER A 21 28.42 -3.70 40.22
C SER A 21 28.13 -4.24 38.84
N SER A 22 26.90 -4.69 38.60
CA SER A 22 26.43 -4.89 37.24
C SER A 22 26.60 -3.57 36.50
N ALA A 23 27.48 -3.54 35.49
CA ALA A 23 27.50 -2.43 34.55
C ALA A 23 26.12 -2.37 33.87
N GLN A 24 25.67 -1.17 33.54
CA GLN A 24 24.40 -1.00 32.87
C GLN A 24 24.47 -1.70 31.51
N GLU A 25 23.67 -2.74 31.31
CA GLU A 25 23.67 -3.55 30.07
C GLU A 25 23.02 -2.78 28.90
N GLN A 26 22.42 -1.61 29.12
CA GLN A 26 21.68 -0.86 28.11
C GLN A 26 21.81 0.65 28.32
N ALA A 27 21.78 1.45 27.26
CA ALA A 27 21.81 2.90 27.39
C ALA A 27 20.41 3.42 27.76
N GLN A 28 20.25 3.92 28.99
CA GLN A 28 18.99 4.49 29.45
C GLN A 28 19.12 5.99 29.68
N ASN A 29 18.24 6.77 29.06
CA ASN A 29 18.10 8.20 29.32
C ASN A 29 16.84 8.46 30.16
N PHE A 30 16.98 9.17 31.29
CA PHE A 30 15.85 9.64 32.12
C PHE A 30 15.78 11.17 32.19
N GLY A 31 16.75 11.88 31.61
CA GLY A 31 16.89 13.33 31.69
C GLY A 31 16.88 13.99 30.31
N ALA A 32 17.38 15.22 30.25
CA ALA A 32 17.63 15.88 28.98
C ALA A 32 18.98 15.41 28.43
N LEU A 33 18.96 14.73 27.29
CA LEU A 33 20.14 14.35 26.53
C LEU A 33 20.15 15.13 25.22
N LYS A 34 21.30 15.70 24.85
CA LYS A 34 21.44 16.51 23.64
C LYS A 34 22.79 16.27 22.99
N ILE A 35 22.78 16.00 21.69
CA ILE A 35 23.96 15.97 20.83
C ILE A 35 24.08 17.35 20.20
N HIS A 36 25.19 18.04 20.47
CA HIS A 36 25.48 19.36 19.90
C HIS A 36 26.17 19.28 18.54
N GLU A 37 26.33 20.43 17.88
CA GLU A 37 26.99 20.57 16.58
C GLU A 37 28.39 19.94 16.58
N GLY A 38 28.66 19.09 15.59
CA GLY A 38 29.90 18.31 15.48
C GLY A 38 30.01 17.14 16.46
N GLY A 39 29.06 16.99 17.38
CA GLY A 39 28.95 15.87 18.29
C GLY A 39 28.64 14.56 17.55
N ARG A 40 29.21 13.47 18.04
CA ARG A 40 28.97 12.11 17.53
C ARG A 40 28.68 11.19 18.71
N LEU A 41 27.56 10.49 18.68
CA LEU A 41 27.16 9.52 19.70
C LEU A 41 26.90 8.16 19.05
N GLY A 42 27.53 7.10 19.57
CA GLY A 42 27.33 5.73 19.09
C GLY A 42 26.62 4.88 20.13
N PHE A 43 25.51 4.27 19.75
CA PHE A 43 24.83 3.22 20.51
C PHE A 43 25.26 1.85 19.98
N HIS A 44 25.83 1.04 20.87
CA HIS A 44 26.23 -0.35 20.58
C HIS A 44 25.29 -1.38 21.24
N ASP A 45 24.36 -0.91 22.07
CA ASP A 45 23.33 -1.69 22.75
C ASP A 45 22.01 -0.92 22.69
N ASN A 46 20.93 -1.51 23.20
CA ASN A 46 19.59 -0.94 23.20
C ASN A 46 19.56 0.47 23.81
N LEU A 47 18.79 1.35 23.18
CA LEU A 47 18.47 2.69 23.68
C LEU A 47 17.08 2.68 24.31
N ILE A 48 17.00 2.97 25.60
CA ILE A 48 15.73 3.23 26.29
C ILE A 48 15.66 4.72 26.62
N ASN A 49 14.77 5.43 25.93
CA ASN A 49 14.58 6.86 26.12
C ASN A 49 13.34 7.20 26.95
N ASN A 50 13.55 7.52 28.22
CA ASN A 50 12.54 7.97 29.18
C ASN A 50 12.69 9.47 29.54
N GLY A 51 13.45 10.23 28.76
CA GLY A 51 13.63 11.67 28.93
C GLY A 51 13.60 12.43 27.59
N SER A 52 13.78 13.75 27.64
CA SER A 52 13.91 14.56 26.42
C SER A 52 15.21 14.21 25.71
N PHE A 53 15.10 13.89 24.43
CA PHE A 53 16.23 13.57 23.57
C PHE A 53 15.96 14.10 22.16
N ASP A 54 15.79 15.41 22.09
CA ASP A 54 15.37 16.16 20.91
C ASP A 54 16.34 17.34 20.66
N GLU A 55 16.02 18.17 19.66
CA GLU A 55 16.83 19.32 19.25
C GLU A 55 18.31 18.98 19.00
N ASN A 56 18.60 17.71 18.67
CA ASN A 56 19.95 17.25 18.40
C ASN A 56 20.47 17.91 17.12
N THR A 57 21.74 18.29 17.11
CA THR A 57 22.41 18.93 15.98
C THR A 57 23.71 18.21 15.58
N GLY A 58 23.82 16.91 15.86
CA GLY A 58 24.97 16.10 15.49
C GLY A 58 24.58 14.70 15.02
N LEU A 59 25.57 13.83 14.91
CA LEU A 59 25.40 12.47 14.40
C LEU A 59 25.12 11.48 15.53
N VAL A 60 24.06 10.70 15.40
CA VAL A 60 23.89 9.44 16.13
C VAL A 60 24.24 8.27 15.21
N GLY A 61 24.85 7.22 15.76
CA GLY A 61 25.05 5.96 15.05
C GLY A 61 24.56 4.78 15.88
N PHE A 62 23.97 3.79 15.22
CA PHE A 62 23.54 2.52 15.82
C PHE A 62 24.38 1.40 15.22
N TYR A 63 25.09 0.65 16.08
CA TYR A 63 26.11 -0.30 15.66
C TYR A 63 25.93 -1.64 16.39
N ASN A 64 25.46 -2.68 15.72
CA ASN A 64 25.34 -4.00 16.32
C ASN A 64 25.46 -5.14 15.28
N THR A 65 25.96 -6.30 15.69
CA THR A 65 26.03 -7.52 14.86
C THR A 65 24.79 -8.39 14.97
N ASP A 66 23.96 -8.14 15.97
CA ASP A 66 22.64 -8.74 16.18
C ASP A 66 21.57 -7.64 16.03
N ASP A 67 20.45 -7.78 16.73
CA ASP A 67 19.40 -6.75 16.82
C ASP A 67 19.79 -5.63 17.79
N LEU A 68 19.26 -4.43 17.51
CA LEU A 68 19.27 -3.31 18.45
C LEU A 68 17.85 -2.74 18.53
N THR A 69 17.41 -2.37 19.73
CA THR A 69 16.07 -1.81 19.96
C THR A 69 16.15 -0.38 20.49
N ILE A 70 15.30 0.49 19.95
CA ILE A 70 14.99 1.81 20.50
C ILE A 70 13.60 1.75 21.12
N SER A 71 13.53 1.98 22.43
CA SER A 71 12.29 1.94 23.20
C SER A 71 12.23 3.07 24.22
N GLY A 72 11.21 3.06 25.08
CA GLY A 72 11.03 4.03 26.16
C GLY A 72 9.79 4.90 25.98
N ALA A 73 9.56 5.79 26.95
CA ALA A 73 8.34 6.60 27.02
C ALA A 73 8.32 7.79 26.03
N PHE A 74 9.46 8.23 25.52
CA PHE A 74 9.57 9.43 24.68
C PHE A 74 10.29 9.14 23.37
N ARG A 75 9.73 9.65 22.27
CA ARG A 75 10.36 9.58 20.95
C ARG A 75 11.65 10.44 20.90
N PRO A 76 12.82 9.89 20.54
CA PRO A 76 13.99 10.72 20.25
C PRO A 76 13.89 11.35 18.85
N ILE A 77 14.55 12.50 18.68
CA ILE A 77 14.62 13.22 17.39
C ILE A 77 16.09 13.52 17.08
N PHE A 78 16.62 12.93 16.01
CA PHE A 78 18.02 13.07 15.60
C PHE A 78 18.15 13.97 14.36
N GLN A 79 19.28 14.69 14.25
CA GLN A 79 19.59 15.40 13.01
C GLN A 79 20.11 14.44 11.96
N ASP A 80 21.26 13.81 12.25
CA ASP A 80 21.85 12.79 11.40
C ASP A 80 21.86 11.44 12.14
N ALA A 81 21.47 10.39 11.44
CA ALA A 81 21.49 9.01 11.93
C ALA A 81 22.25 8.09 10.97
N GLU A 82 23.12 7.24 11.51
CA GLU A 82 23.79 6.17 10.78
C GLU A 82 23.37 4.81 11.33
N ILE A 83 22.96 3.88 10.44
CA ILE A 83 22.42 2.58 10.84
C ILE A 83 23.33 1.48 10.30
N ILE A 84 24.04 0.83 11.22
CA ILE A 84 24.92 -0.32 10.97
C ILE A 84 24.52 -1.46 11.93
N VAL A 85 23.35 -2.05 11.70
CA VAL A 85 22.80 -3.12 12.54
C VAL A 85 22.62 -4.36 11.67
N THR A 86 23.36 -5.44 11.93
CA THR A 86 23.45 -6.55 10.96
C THR A 86 22.11 -7.28 10.77
N ASN A 87 21.32 -7.44 11.83
CA ASN A 87 19.97 -7.97 11.74
C ASN A 87 18.96 -6.81 11.56
N HIS A 88 18.41 -6.26 12.65
CA HIS A 88 17.45 -5.17 12.57
C HIS A 88 17.63 -4.11 13.66
N LEU A 89 17.39 -2.84 13.30
CA LEU A 89 17.12 -1.78 14.26
C LEU A 89 15.61 -1.73 14.52
N ASN A 90 15.17 -2.30 15.63
CA ASN A 90 13.76 -2.37 16.01
C ASN A 90 13.31 -1.10 16.72
N LEU A 91 12.19 -0.53 16.29
CA LEU A 91 11.56 0.61 16.95
C LEU A 91 10.34 0.14 17.75
N GLU A 92 10.36 0.38 19.06
CA GLU A 92 9.21 0.27 19.96
C GLU A 92 8.64 1.63 20.35
N VAL A 93 9.32 2.71 19.95
CA VAL A 93 8.88 4.10 20.02
C VAL A 93 9.27 4.79 18.72
N GLY A 94 8.46 5.75 18.25
CA GLY A 94 8.78 6.48 17.02
C GLY A 94 10.11 7.23 17.11
N VAL A 95 10.76 7.44 15.98
CA VAL A 95 12.05 8.16 15.88
C VAL A 95 11.93 9.26 14.82
N GLY A 96 12.33 10.48 15.15
CA GLY A 96 12.36 11.59 14.19
C GLY A 96 13.75 11.82 13.60
N ILE A 97 13.81 12.18 12.32
CA ILE A 97 15.01 12.59 11.58
C ILE A 97 14.77 13.98 11.02
N THR A 98 15.71 14.91 11.23
CA THR A 98 15.60 16.30 10.75
C THR A 98 16.59 16.68 9.65
N ASN A 99 17.57 15.81 9.33
CA ASN A 99 18.47 16.01 8.19
C ASN A 99 18.71 14.72 7.38
N ASN A 100 19.50 13.75 7.86
CA ASN A 100 19.81 12.54 7.09
C ASN A 100 19.70 11.27 7.93
N SER A 101 19.08 10.22 7.39
CA SER A 101 19.30 8.85 7.85
C SER A 101 20.05 8.04 6.78
N ASN A 102 21.23 7.53 7.14
CA ASN A 102 22.04 6.69 6.27
C ASN A 102 21.85 5.21 6.63
N PHE A 103 21.19 4.45 5.75
CA PHE A 103 21.09 3.00 5.88
C PHE A 103 22.34 2.34 5.31
N ILE A 104 23.16 1.71 6.16
CA ILE A 104 24.39 1.04 5.72
C ILE A 104 24.23 -0.47 5.82
N ILE A 105 23.73 -0.97 6.96
CA ILE A 105 23.45 -2.40 7.19
C ILE A 105 22.17 -2.55 8.01
N GLY A 106 21.30 -3.47 7.58
CA GLY A 106 20.05 -3.84 8.25
C GLY A 106 18.87 -2.97 7.90
N ASN A 107 17.68 -3.48 8.21
CA ASN A 107 16.45 -2.70 8.12
C ASN A 107 16.20 -1.95 9.44
N VAL A 108 15.48 -0.83 9.35
CA VAL A 108 14.76 -0.27 10.50
C VAL A 108 13.37 -0.92 10.51
N VAL A 109 13.03 -1.61 11.58
CA VAL A 109 11.76 -2.34 11.69
C VAL A 109 10.79 -1.53 12.54
N THR A 110 9.60 -1.27 12.00
CA THR A 110 8.50 -0.63 12.72
C THR A 110 7.27 -1.53 12.72
N PRO A 111 6.49 -1.57 13.81
CA PRO A 111 5.32 -2.41 13.92
C PRO A 111 4.20 -1.96 12.96
N ARG A 112 3.67 -2.91 12.17
CA ARG A 112 2.55 -2.63 11.26
C ARG A 112 1.18 -2.51 11.96
N ASN A 113 1.08 -2.95 13.21
CA ASN A 113 -0.14 -2.85 14.02
C ASN A 113 -0.13 -1.66 15.00
N GLN A 114 0.92 -0.82 14.99
CA GLN A 114 1.05 0.34 15.86
C GLN A 114 1.50 1.57 15.07
N LEU A 115 0.56 2.20 14.37
CA LEU A 115 0.78 3.31 13.43
C LEU A 115 1.46 4.56 14.03
N ALA A 116 1.59 4.65 15.36
CA ALA A 116 2.30 5.74 16.03
C ALA A 116 3.83 5.56 16.06
N ILE A 117 4.32 4.34 15.80
CA ILE A 117 5.74 4.01 15.82
C ILE A 117 6.26 3.99 14.39
N THR A 118 6.92 5.06 13.99
CA THR A 118 7.45 5.25 12.64
C THR A 118 8.90 5.75 12.70
N LEU A 119 9.62 5.58 11.59
CA LEU A 119 10.77 6.41 11.27
C LEU A 119 10.26 7.63 10.48
N ASP A 120 10.32 8.81 11.09
CA ASP A 120 9.67 10.04 10.63
C ASP A 120 10.67 11.06 10.09
N TYR A 121 10.47 11.48 8.85
CA TYR A 121 11.31 12.45 8.14
C TYR A 121 10.67 13.84 8.19
N ILE A 122 11.27 14.73 8.98
CA ILE A 122 10.71 16.03 9.34
C ILE A 122 11.33 17.14 8.49
N ASN A 123 10.50 18.02 7.92
CA ASN A 123 10.91 19.14 7.05
C ASN A 123 11.77 18.64 5.87
N ASP A 124 12.99 19.16 5.69
CA ASP A 124 13.84 18.81 4.56
C ASP A 124 14.59 17.47 4.71
N ALA A 125 14.32 16.71 5.78
CA ALA A 125 15.02 15.46 6.07
C ALA A 125 14.95 14.44 4.93
N PHE A 126 16.07 13.81 4.60
CA PHE A 126 16.20 12.80 3.56
C PHE A 126 16.85 11.53 4.11
N TYR A 127 17.00 10.53 3.26
CA TYR A 127 17.74 9.32 3.55
C TYR A 127 18.65 8.95 2.39
N THR A 128 19.58 8.05 2.67
CA THR A 128 20.50 7.47 1.69
C THR A 128 20.75 6.00 2.02
N GLY A 129 21.16 5.21 1.02
CA GLY A 129 21.62 3.83 1.22
C GLY A 129 20.51 2.79 1.21
N GLU A 130 19.34 3.13 0.70
CA GLU A 130 18.23 2.19 0.57
C GLU A 130 18.53 1.10 -0.47
N THR A 131 18.26 -0.15 -0.11
CA THR A 131 18.39 -1.33 -0.98
C THR A 131 17.34 -2.36 -0.58
N ASN A 132 17.31 -3.51 -1.27
CA ASN A 132 16.52 -4.65 -0.84
C ASN A 132 16.83 -5.13 0.60
N ARG A 133 18.01 -4.79 1.15
CA ARG A 133 18.44 -5.22 2.50
C ARG A 133 18.54 -4.09 3.53
N THR A 134 18.30 -2.85 3.12
CA THR A 134 18.49 -1.66 3.94
C THR A 134 17.37 -0.67 3.65
N LYS A 135 16.38 -0.57 4.54
CA LYS A 135 15.16 0.23 4.36
C LYS A 135 14.32 0.21 5.64
N VAL A 136 13.13 0.80 5.60
CA VAL A 136 12.10 0.61 6.63
C VAL A 136 11.24 -0.61 6.30
N ASP A 137 11.24 -1.60 7.19
CA ASP A 137 10.32 -2.74 7.16
C ASP A 137 9.17 -2.47 8.14
N GLY A 138 8.09 -1.86 7.62
CA GLY A 138 6.97 -1.33 8.40
C GLY A 138 6.56 0.06 7.94
N TYR A 139 6.05 0.88 8.86
CA TYR A 139 5.68 2.27 8.61
C TYR A 139 6.87 3.23 8.67
N ALA A 140 7.02 4.03 7.62
CA ALA A 140 7.76 5.28 7.60
C ALA A 140 6.78 6.46 7.59
N ALA A 141 7.24 7.63 8.02
CA ALA A 141 6.42 8.85 8.05
C ALA A 141 7.18 10.04 7.46
N LEU A 142 6.42 11.04 7.01
CA LEU A 142 6.91 12.36 6.71
C LEU A 142 6.13 13.39 7.55
N THR A 143 6.80 14.47 7.94
CA THR A 143 6.20 15.57 8.69
C THR A 143 6.61 16.90 8.06
N ASN A 144 5.66 17.80 7.79
CA ASN A 144 5.87 19.08 7.13
C ASN A 144 6.54 18.99 5.75
N LYS A 145 6.13 17.99 4.94
CA LYS A 145 6.63 17.81 3.57
C LYS A 145 5.49 17.75 2.57
N GLN A 146 5.69 18.34 1.40
CA GLN A 146 4.74 18.23 0.29
C GLN A 146 4.88 16.91 -0.47
N SER A 147 6.11 16.43 -0.64
CA SER A 147 6.38 15.20 -1.39
C SER A 147 7.46 14.39 -0.69
N PHE A 148 7.40 13.07 -0.83
CA PHE A 148 8.37 12.16 -0.26
C PHE A 148 8.32 10.79 -0.94
N LEU A 149 9.49 10.16 -1.08
CA LEU A 149 9.62 8.76 -1.44
C LEU A 149 9.77 7.98 -0.13
N PHE A 150 8.82 7.12 0.21
CA PHE A 150 8.94 6.33 1.43
C PHE A 150 9.89 5.14 1.19
N PRO A 151 10.95 4.93 2.00
CA PRO A 151 11.88 3.82 1.85
C PRO A 151 11.30 2.54 2.47
N THR A 152 10.12 2.12 2.04
CA THR A 152 9.40 0.97 2.59
C THR A 152 9.76 -0.33 1.90
N GLY A 153 9.55 -1.46 2.57
CA GLY A 153 9.66 -2.79 1.98
C GLY A 153 9.43 -3.90 3.00
N ILE A 154 9.85 -5.10 2.66
CA ILE A 154 9.92 -6.27 3.56
C ILE A 154 11.31 -6.91 3.48
N ILE A 155 11.58 -7.95 4.26
CA ILE A 155 12.82 -8.72 4.13
C ILE A 155 13.19 -9.01 2.65
N ASP A 156 14.43 -8.68 2.28
CA ASP A 156 15.00 -8.82 0.94
C ASP A 156 14.23 -8.16 -0.24
N LYS A 157 13.25 -7.27 0.00
CA LYS A 157 12.49 -6.58 -1.07
C LYS A 157 12.20 -5.12 -0.75
N LEU A 158 12.85 -4.20 -1.47
CA LEU A 158 12.50 -2.78 -1.44
C LEU A 158 11.21 -2.56 -2.26
N ARG A 159 10.27 -1.82 -1.70
CA ARG A 159 9.04 -1.42 -2.39
C ARG A 159 8.64 -0.02 -1.97
N PRO A 160 9.26 1.01 -2.58
CA PRO A 160 9.00 2.37 -2.19
C PRO A 160 7.69 2.85 -2.82
N ILE A 161 7.07 3.83 -2.16
CA ILE A 161 5.91 4.57 -2.66
C ILE A 161 6.27 6.06 -2.65
N GLU A 162 6.08 6.73 -3.78
CA GLU A 162 6.23 8.20 -3.83
C GLU A 162 4.88 8.85 -3.59
N LEU A 163 4.80 9.76 -2.63
CA LEU A 163 3.66 10.65 -2.42
C LEU A 163 4.00 12.03 -2.98
N ARG A 164 3.10 12.59 -3.78
CA ARG A 164 3.17 13.99 -4.24
C ARG A 164 1.86 14.69 -3.94
N SER A 165 1.88 15.56 -2.93
CA SER A 165 0.69 16.25 -2.45
C SER A 165 0.53 17.65 -3.05
N SER A 166 -0.71 18.12 -3.10
CA SER A 166 -1.06 19.46 -3.60
C SER A 166 -0.61 20.59 -2.66
N SER A 167 -0.36 20.28 -1.38
CA SER A 167 0.19 21.19 -0.37
C SER A 167 1.04 20.41 0.64
N VAL A 168 1.65 21.10 1.60
CA VAL A 168 2.45 20.50 2.66
C VAL A 168 1.57 19.61 3.54
N ASN A 169 1.98 18.35 3.72
CA ASN A 169 1.38 17.45 4.69
C ASN A 169 1.92 17.78 6.08
N ALA A 170 1.02 17.98 7.04
CA ALA A 170 1.41 18.02 8.46
C ALA A 170 2.00 16.68 8.88
N LEU A 171 1.40 15.58 8.42
CA LEU A 171 1.84 14.21 8.61
C LEU A 171 1.30 13.34 7.47
N ALA A 172 2.12 12.41 6.97
CA ALA A 172 1.67 11.29 6.15
C ALA A 172 2.52 10.06 6.47
N LYS A 173 1.96 8.86 6.32
CA LYS A 173 2.63 7.60 6.67
C LYS A 173 2.39 6.58 5.58
N ALA A 174 3.36 5.70 5.38
CA ALA A 174 3.18 4.61 4.44
C ALA A 174 3.87 3.34 4.93
N ALA A 175 3.26 2.19 4.61
CA ALA A 175 3.85 0.87 4.77
C ALA A 175 3.54 -0.01 3.56
N TYR A 176 4.41 -0.98 3.33
CA TYR A 176 4.25 -1.98 2.29
C TYR A 176 3.95 -3.36 2.86
N PHE A 177 3.08 -4.09 2.17
CA PHE A 177 2.62 -5.44 2.49
C PHE A 177 2.73 -6.34 1.27
N TYR A 178 3.38 -7.49 1.42
CA TYR A 178 3.43 -8.54 0.40
C TYR A 178 2.54 -9.71 0.84
N GLU A 179 1.24 -9.48 0.82
CA GLU A 179 0.23 -10.46 1.18
C GLU A 179 -1.08 -10.18 0.44
N ASP A 180 -2.00 -11.15 0.51
CA ASP A 180 -3.29 -11.08 -0.16
C ASP A 180 -4.26 -10.16 0.62
N PRO A 181 -4.79 -9.08 0.02
CA PRO A 181 -5.73 -8.17 0.67
C PRO A 181 -7.08 -8.84 1.04
N ASN A 182 -7.38 -10.04 0.54
CA ASN A 182 -8.52 -10.83 1.00
C ASN A 182 -8.32 -11.44 2.40
N VAL A 183 -7.07 -11.57 2.86
CA VAL A 183 -6.68 -12.15 4.16
C VAL A 183 -5.52 -11.37 4.81
N PRO A 184 -5.70 -10.06 5.06
CA PRO A 184 -4.62 -9.22 5.58
C PRO A 184 -4.23 -9.63 7.01
N SER A 185 -2.94 -9.58 7.32
CA SER A 185 -2.41 -10.05 8.62
C SER A 185 -2.53 -9.02 9.74
N THR A 186 -2.66 -7.73 9.41
CA THR A 186 -2.63 -6.62 10.37
C THR A 186 -3.95 -5.86 10.50
N PHE A 187 -4.84 -6.00 9.52
CA PHE A 187 -6.10 -5.27 9.47
C PHE A 187 -7.23 -6.08 10.14
N PRO A 188 -8.19 -5.41 10.81
CA PRO A 188 -9.34 -6.10 11.43
C PRO A 188 -10.37 -6.59 10.40
N THR A 189 -10.32 -6.06 9.18
CA THR A 189 -11.23 -6.35 8.07
C THR A 189 -10.46 -6.86 6.87
N ASN A 190 -11.14 -7.60 5.98
CA ASN A 190 -10.60 -7.97 4.68
C ASN A 190 -11.04 -6.98 3.58
N PHE A 191 -10.37 -7.04 2.44
CA PHE A 191 -10.61 -6.17 1.29
C PHE A 191 -10.93 -7.04 0.07
N SER A 192 -12.13 -7.63 0.06
CA SER A 192 -12.53 -8.62 -0.94
C SER A 192 -12.32 -8.11 -2.36
N THR A 193 -11.48 -8.78 -3.15
CA THR A 193 -11.18 -8.41 -4.54
C THR A 193 -12.36 -8.60 -5.50
N ASP A 194 -13.43 -9.23 -5.03
CA ASP A 194 -14.69 -9.35 -5.75
C ASP A 194 -15.60 -8.13 -5.57
N GLN A 195 -15.41 -7.37 -4.48
CA GLN A 195 -16.14 -6.12 -4.22
C GLN A 195 -15.43 -4.96 -4.92
N LYS A 196 -15.78 -4.72 -6.18
CA LYS A 196 -15.14 -3.72 -7.04
C LYS A 196 -16.16 -3.01 -7.91
N SER A 197 -15.84 -1.80 -8.34
CA SER A 197 -16.67 -1.07 -9.32
C SER A 197 -16.69 -1.78 -10.68
N ASP A 198 -17.76 -1.58 -11.45
CA ASP A 198 -18.01 -2.29 -12.72
C ASP A 198 -16.91 -2.07 -13.78
N ILE A 199 -16.12 -1.00 -13.68
CA ILE A 199 -15.02 -0.72 -14.61
C ILE A 199 -13.77 -1.57 -14.31
N LEU A 200 -13.65 -2.12 -13.10
CA LEU A 200 -12.51 -2.92 -12.67
C LEU A 200 -12.77 -4.40 -12.95
N LEU A 201 -11.79 -5.06 -13.58
CA LEU A 201 -11.89 -6.47 -13.97
C LEU A 201 -11.18 -7.38 -12.97
N ARG A 202 -9.97 -6.99 -12.55
CA ARG A 202 -9.11 -7.74 -11.63
C ARG A 202 -8.44 -6.80 -10.63
N ILE A 203 -8.20 -7.31 -9.43
CA ILE A 203 -7.44 -6.63 -8.37
C ILE A 203 -6.29 -7.55 -7.99
N SER A 204 -5.11 -6.99 -7.75
CA SER A 204 -3.95 -7.74 -7.30
C SER A 204 -4.23 -8.43 -5.97
N THR A 205 -3.78 -9.68 -5.86
CA THR A 205 -3.77 -10.45 -4.61
C THR A 205 -2.34 -10.67 -4.06
N TYR A 206 -1.34 -9.97 -4.62
CA TYR A 206 0.06 -10.22 -4.31
C TYR A 206 0.64 -9.24 -3.30
N GLU A 207 0.21 -7.98 -3.35
CA GLU A 207 0.78 -6.92 -2.54
C GLU A 207 -0.16 -5.72 -2.43
N TYR A 208 0.06 -4.87 -1.44
CA TYR A 208 -0.61 -3.59 -1.30
C TYR A 208 0.21 -2.63 -0.44
N TRP A 209 -0.19 -1.36 -0.46
CA TRP A 209 0.35 -0.31 0.38
C TRP A 209 -0.78 0.26 1.25
N ASP A 210 -0.44 0.53 2.50
CA ASP A 210 -1.23 1.43 3.34
C ASP A 210 -0.58 2.81 3.28
N LEU A 211 -1.39 3.84 3.07
CA LEU A 211 -0.98 5.22 2.92
C LEU A 211 -1.96 6.17 3.60
N ASP A 212 -1.54 6.73 4.72
CA ASP A 212 -2.25 7.78 5.44
C ASP A 212 -1.81 9.17 4.94
N GLY A 213 -2.78 10.04 4.67
CA GLY A 213 -2.53 11.44 4.30
C GLY A 213 -3.80 12.27 4.14
N ASP A 214 -3.80 13.48 4.71
CA ASP A 214 -4.94 14.41 4.72
C ASP A 214 -4.98 15.36 3.51
N ILE A 215 -3.96 15.33 2.66
CA ILE A 215 -3.85 16.23 1.51
C ILE A 215 -4.11 15.47 0.21
N LEU A 216 -4.86 16.10 -0.70
CA LEU A 216 -5.04 15.59 -2.06
C LEU A 216 -3.68 15.36 -2.72
N SER A 217 -3.46 14.13 -3.18
CA SER A 217 -2.15 13.64 -3.59
C SER A 217 -2.25 12.72 -4.81
N THR A 218 -1.15 12.63 -5.54
CA THR A 218 -0.89 11.52 -6.46
C THR A 218 0.13 10.59 -5.82
N VAL A 219 0.07 9.31 -6.17
CA VAL A 219 1.08 8.32 -5.77
C VAL A 219 1.78 7.74 -6.98
N ILE A 220 3.04 7.34 -6.77
CA ILE A 220 3.79 6.56 -7.76
C ILE A 220 4.17 5.25 -7.11
N LEU A 221 3.67 4.17 -7.72
CA LEU A 221 3.98 2.80 -7.34
C LEU A 221 4.97 2.22 -8.35
N THR A 222 5.82 1.32 -7.86
CA THR A 222 6.75 0.54 -8.71
C THR A 222 6.45 -0.94 -8.55
N TRP A 223 6.60 -1.70 -9.63
CA TRP A 223 6.43 -3.14 -9.63
C TRP A 223 7.67 -3.84 -10.16
N ASP A 224 7.79 -5.13 -9.83
CA ASP A 224 8.76 -6.04 -10.41
C ASP A 224 8.14 -7.41 -10.72
N ALA A 225 8.98 -8.43 -10.96
CA ALA A 225 8.52 -9.76 -11.33
C ALA A 225 7.65 -10.40 -10.23
N ASP A 226 7.90 -10.07 -8.95
CA ASP A 226 7.16 -10.62 -7.82
C ASP A 226 5.75 -10.03 -7.68
N SER A 227 5.50 -8.89 -8.32
CA SER A 227 4.19 -8.24 -8.43
C SER A 227 3.23 -9.01 -9.34
N ASN A 228 3.74 -9.94 -10.17
CA ASN A 228 2.95 -10.80 -11.06
C ASN A 228 1.94 -10.04 -11.94
N ILE A 229 2.34 -8.89 -12.51
CA ILE A 229 1.46 -8.04 -13.33
C ILE A 229 0.82 -8.80 -14.49
N ALA A 230 1.51 -9.77 -15.09
CA ALA A 230 0.97 -10.62 -16.16
C ALA A 230 -0.26 -11.45 -15.76
N ASN A 231 -0.50 -11.68 -14.47
CA ASN A 231 -1.71 -12.35 -13.98
C ASN A 231 -2.84 -11.36 -13.66
N ILE A 232 -2.52 -10.06 -13.56
CA ILE A 232 -3.45 -8.99 -13.18
C ILE A 232 -4.05 -8.35 -14.43
N VAL A 233 -3.26 -8.15 -15.49
CA VAL A 233 -3.71 -7.46 -16.71
C VAL A 233 -3.35 -8.25 -17.96
N ASP A 234 -4.21 -8.24 -18.97
CA ASP A 234 -3.91 -8.84 -20.27
C ASP A 234 -3.06 -7.92 -21.15
N ARG A 235 -3.19 -6.61 -20.92
CA ARG A 235 -2.41 -5.57 -21.59
C ARG A 235 -1.87 -4.60 -20.55
N ILE A 236 -0.60 -4.24 -20.67
CA ILE A 236 0.06 -3.37 -19.69
C ILE A 236 -0.61 -1.98 -19.61
N GLU A 237 -1.24 -1.53 -20.68
CA GLU A 237 -1.97 -0.25 -20.73
C GLU A 237 -3.23 -0.23 -19.85
N ASP A 238 -3.76 -1.41 -19.48
CA ASP A 238 -4.96 -1.54 -18.63
C ASP A 238 -4.63 -1.56 -17.14
N LEU A 239 -3.35 -1.57 -16.78
CA LEU A 239 -2.89 -1.47 -15.41
C LEU A 239 -3.36 -0.16 -14.79
N ARG A 240 -3.87 -0.25 -13.56
CA ARG A 240 -4.32 0.88 -12.74
C ARG A 240 -3.75 0.79 -11.34
N VAL A 241 -3.63 1.95 -10.71
CA VAL A 241 -3.68 2.03 -9.25
C VAL A 241 -5.15 1.92 -8.84
N VAL A 242 -5.46 1.07 -7.87
CA VAL A 242 -6.81 0.90 -7.32
C VAL A 242 -6.75 1.07 -5.80
N GLY A 243 -7.85 1.53 -5.20
CA GLY A 243 -7.95 1.77 -3.76
C GLY A 243 -9.22 1.20 -3.16
N TRP A 244 -9.13 0.69 -1.93
CA TRP A 244 -10.30 0.24 -1.17
C TRP A 244 -11.00 1.43 -0.50
N ASP A 245 -12.14 1.84 -1.02
CA ASP A 245 -12.90 2.97 -0.50
C ASP A 245 -13.53 2.62 0.86
N LYS A 246 -13.21 3.40 1.90
CA LYS A 246 -13.65 3.12 3.28
C LYS A 246 -15.14 3.36 3.50
N THR A 247 -15.76 4.22 2.69
CA THR A 247 -17.17 4.57 2.82
C THR A 247 -18.03 3.54 2.11
N GLU A 248 -17.64 3.14 0.91
CA GLU A 248 -18.41 2.23 0.06
C GLU A 248 -18.08 0.75 0.33
N GLY A 249 -16.87 0.45 0.82
CA GLY A 249 -16.42 -0.92 1.04
C GLY A 249 -16.22 -1.68 -0.28
N ILE A 250 -15.70 -0.98 -1.30
CA ILE A 250 -15.39 -1.55 -2.62
C ILE A 250 -14.06 -1.01 -3.15
N TRP A 251 -13.43 -1.76 -4.05
CA TRP A 251 -12.30 -1.30 -4.85
C TRP A 251 -12.75 -0.33 -5.93
N VAL A 252 -12.03 0.80 -6.06
CA VAL A 252 -12.26 1.81 -7.10
C VAL A 252 -10.99 2.12 -7.88
N ASP A 253 -11.16 2.54 -9.13
CA ASP A 253 -10.06 2.92 -10.02
C ASP A 253 -9.48 4.28 -9.58
N LEU A 254 -8.21 4.29 -9.14
CA LEU A 254 -7.46 5.50 -8.85
C LEU A 254 -6.62 5.95 -10.05
N GLY A 255 -6.71 5.25 -11.18
CA GLY A 255 -6.24 5.67 -12.48
C GLY A 255 -4.80 5.29 -12.81
N ASN A 256 -4.39 5.77 -13.99
CA ASN A 256 -3.07 5.60 -14.57
C ASN A 256 -2.76 6.87 -15.39
N THR A 257 -2.26 7.92 -14.75
CA THR A 257 -1.97 9.20 -15.43
C THR A 257 -0.63 9.18 -16.16
N ASN A 258 0.27 8.28 -15.75
CA ASN A 258 1.54 8.04 -16.38
C ASN A 258 1.99 6.61 -16.05
N PHE A 259 2.58 5.92 -17.01
CA PHE A 259 3.23 4.63 -16.75
C PHE A 259 4.48 4.46 -17.60
N SER A 260 5.39 3.63 -17.12
CA SER A 260 6.56 3.18 -17.86
C SER A 260 6.90 1.75 -17.42
N GLY A 261 7.32 0.90 -18.35
CA GLY A 261 7.73 -0.47 -18.06
C GLY A 261 7.00 -1.52 -18.88
N ASP A 262 7.08 -2.76 -18.42
CA ASP A 262 6.47 -3.95 -19.01
C ASP A 262 5.88 -4.85 -17.91
N PHE A 263 5.47 -6.08 -18.25
CA PHE A 263 4.89 -7.02 -17.29
C PHE A 263 5.84 -7.45 -16.16
N THR A 264 7.14 -7.18 -16.26
CA THR A 264 8.17 -7.63 -15.31
C THR A 264 8.73 -6.52 -14.44
N SER A 265 8.68 -5.26 -14.88
CA SER A 265 9.09 -4.13 -14.05
C SER A 265 8.59 -2.79 -14.59
N GLY A 266 8.37 -1.82 -13.71
CA GLY A 266 7.97 -0.47 -14.12
C GLY A 266 7.45 0.40 -12.99
N SER A 267 6.82 1.50 -13.38
CA SER A 267 6.19 2.48 -12.48
C SER A 267 4.87 2.99 -13.05
N ILE A 268 3.90 3.28 -12.16
CA ILE A 268 2.58 3.82 -12.49
C ILE A 268 2.24 4.97 -11.55
N THR A 269 1.67 6.04 -12.10
CA THR A 269 1.18 7.21 -11.36
C THR A 269 -0.34 7.19 -11.31
N SER A 270 -0.92 7.35 -10.12
CA SER A 270 -2.36 7.48 -9.96
C SER A 270 -2.88 8.82 -10.51
N THR A 271 -4.20 8.98 -10.54
CA THR A 271 -4.86 10.30 -10.52
C THR A 271 -4.76 10.91 -9.13
N THR A 272 -5.21 12.16 -8.97
CA THR A 272 -5.24 12.82 -7.66
C THR A 272 -6.40 12.28 -6.83
N PHE A 273 -6.11 11.82 -5.62
CA PHE A 273 -7.10 11.35 -4.65
C PHE A 273 -6.73 11.81 -3.23
N LEU A 274 -7.65 11.63 -2.27
CA LEU A 274 -7.37 11.85 -0.85
C LEU A 274 -6.94 10.52 -0.22
N PRO A 275 -5.67 10.34 0.21
CA PRO A 275 -5.21 9.05 0.76
C PRO A 275 -6.08 8.53 1.91
N ASN A 276 -6.43 9.41 2.85
CA ASN A 276 -7.29 9.06 3.99
C ASN A 276 -8.75 8.69 3.62
N ALA A 277 -9.17 8.75 2.35
CA ALA A 277 -10.45 8.18 1.91
C ALA A 277 -10.38 6.66 1.69
N TYR A 278 -9.17 6.11 1.52
CA TYR A 278 -8.92 4.70 1.24
C TYR A 278 -8.22 4.02 2.42
N GLU A 279 -8.40 2.70 2.55
CA GLU A 279 -7.70 1.92 3.58
C GLU A 279 -6.36 1.41 3.04
N ILE A 280 -6.38 0.84 1.83
CA ILE A 280 -5.18 0.37 1.14
C ILE A 280 -5.29 0.66 -0.35
N ILE A 281 -4.13 0.68 -1.02
CA ILE A 281 -4.01 0.79 -2.47
C ILE A 281 -3.18 -0.36 -3.03
N THR A 282 -3.48 -0.77 -4.26
CA THR A 282 -2.74 -1.82 -4.97
C THR A 282 -2.86 -1.64 -6.48
N PHE A 283 -2.44 -2.64 -7.25
CA PHE A 283 -2.63 -2.74 -8.68
C PHE A 283 -3.96 -3.39 -9.04
N GLY A 284 -4.55 -2.97 -10.15
CA GLY A 284 -5.71 -3.62 -10.74
C GLY A 284 -5.74 -3.47 -12.25
N GLU A 285 -6.72 -4.12 -12.85
CA GLU A 285 -7.08 -3.98 -14.25
C GLU A 285 -8.37 -3.20 -14.37
N SER A 286 -8.38 -2.20 -15.24
CA SER A 286 -9.60 -1.45 -15.57
C SER A 286 -9.82 -1.49 -17.06
N LEU A 287 -11.11 -1.58 -17.44
CA LEU A 287 -11.52 -1.40 -18.81
C LEU A 287 -10.99 -0.05 -19.33
N SER A 288 -10.36 -0.08 -20.50
CA SER A 288 -9.91 1.12 -21.19
C SER A 288 -10.50 1.16 -22.59
N THR A 289 -10.71 2.35 -23.14
CA THR A 289 -11.17 2.50 -24.53
C THR A 289 -10.25 1.81 -25.53
N ALA A 290 -8.96 1.72 -25.22
CA ALA A 290 -7.97 1.00 -26.02
C ALA A 290 -8.18 -0.53 -26.01
N SER A 291 -8.84 -1.06 -24.98
CA SER A 291 -9.04 -2.49 -24.74
C SER A 291 -10.48 -2.96 -24.89
N ILE A 292 -11.37 -2.09 -25.38
CA ILE A 292 -12.73 -2.48 -25.74
C ILE A 292 -12.66 -3.49 -26.91
N THR A 293 -12.80 -4.76 -26.58
CA THR A 293 -13.18 -5.80 -27.54
C THR A 293 -14.67 -6.04 -27.41
N LEU A 294 -15.42 -5.57 -28.40
CA LEU A 294 -16.84 -5.89 -28.51
C LEU A 294 -16.96 -7.09 -29.45
N ASP A 295 -17.30 -8.23 -28.86
CA ASP A 295 -17.33 -9.54 -29.51
C ASP A 295 -18.75 -10.00 -29.86
N ASN A 296 -18.87 -11.24 -30.34
CA ASN A 296 -20.16 -11.89 -30.51
C ASN A 296 -20.47 -12.76 -29.30
N TYR A 297 -21.74 -12.82 -28.90
CA TYR A 297 -22.17 -13.42 -27.64
C TYR A 297 -22.97 -14.71 -27.84
N ILE A 298 -23.00 -15.56 -26.81
CA ILE A 298 -23.96 -16.65 -26.68
C ILE A 298 -24.85 -16.36 -25.46
N LEU A 299 -26.16 -16.58 -25.60
CA LEU A 299 -27.15 -16.39 -24.54
C LEU A 299 -27.92 -17.68 -24.33
N THR A 300 -27.88 -18.22 -23.12
CA THR A 300 -28.55 -19.46 -22.70
C THR A 300 -29.36 -19.22 -21.43
N PRO A 301 -30.55 -18.59 -21.54
CA PRO A 301 -31.35 -18.17 -20.39
C PRO A 301 -32.09 -19.34 -19.74
N ASN A 302 -31.33 -20.29 -19.16
CA ASN A 302 -31.82 -21.51 -18.54
C ASN A 302 -31.80 -21.44 -16.99
N ASN A 303 -31.38 -20.30 -16.42
CA ASN A 303 -31.19 -20.04 -15.00
C ASN A 303 -30.16 -20.95 -14.31
N ASP A 304 -29.12 -21.36 -15.03
CA ASP A 304 -27.97 -22.07 -14.45
C ASP A 304 -26.85 -21.12 -13.95
N GLY A 305 -27.01 -19.82 -14.18
CA GLY A 305 -26.05 -18.76 -13.82
C GLY A 305 -25.02 -18.46 -14.92
N ILE A 306 -25.02 -19.18 -16.04
CA ILE A 306 -24.03 -19.09 -17.10
C ILE A 306 -24.70 -18.55 -18.37
N ASN A 307 -24.26 -17.38 -18.83
CA ASN A 307 -24.79 -16.71 -20.03
C ASN A 307 -26.32 -16.53 -20.00
N ASP A 308 -26.91 -16.36 -18.82
CA ASP A 308 -28.34 -16.09 -18.66
C ASP A 308 -28.73 -14.68 -19.16
N TYR A 309 -27.76 -13.75 -19.13
CA TYR A 309 -27.92 -12.36 -19.58
C TYR A 309 -26.86 -11.98 -20.60
N LEU A 310 -27.19 -11.06 -21.51
CA LEU A 310 -26.23 -10.44 -22.41
C LEU A 310 -25.40 -9.42 -21.62
N VAL A 311 -24.23 -9.83 -21.16
CA VAL A 311 -23.29 -8.95 -20.44
C VAL A 311 -22.33 -8.31 -21.44
N ILE A 312 -22.32 -6.98 -21.50
CA ILE A 312 -21.38 -6.20 -22.32
C ILE A 312 -20.56 -5.33 -21.36
N ASP A 313 -19.32 -5.70 -21.07
CA ASP A 313 -18.49 -5.02 -20.06
C ASP A 313 -18.26 -3.53 -20.38
N ALA A 314 -18.13 -3.19 -21.67
CA ALA A 314 -17.90 -1.83 -22.12
C ALA A 314 -19.01 -0.83 -21.75
N VAL A 315 -20.20 -1.29 -21.32
CA VAL A 315 -21.27 -0.40 -20.81
C VAL A 315 -20.87 0.29 -19.51
N ALA A 316 -19.97 -0.30 -18.72
CA ALA A 316 -19.45 0.31 -17.51
C ALA A 316 -18.66 1.61 -17.79
N LEU A 317 -18.02 1.69 -18.97
CA LEU A 317 -17.31 2.89 -19.43
C LEU A 317 -18.25 3.99 -19.93
N SER A 318 -19.54 3.70 -20.11
CA SER A 318 -20.51 4.66 -20.60
C SER A 318 -21.88 4.46 -19.94
N PRO A 319 -22.10 5.06 -18.75
CA PRO A 319 -23.41 5.05 -18.08
C PRO A 319 -24.53 5.58 -18.98
N ASN A 320 -24.23 6.52 -19.88
CA ASN A 320 -25.11 6.93 -20.97
C ASN A 320 -24.86 6.06 -22.20
N ASN A 321 -25.55 4.92 -22.25
CA ASN A 321 -25.49 4.01 -23.39
C ASN A 321 -26.88 3.65 -23.92
N LYS A 322 -26.92 3.01 -25.07
CA LYS A 322 -28.15 2.44 -25.64
C LYS A 322 -27.84 1.10 -26.31
N ILE A 323 -28.70 0.12 -26.07
CA ILE A 323 -28.69 -1.14 -26.80
C ILE A 323 -29.95 -1.30 -27.65
N GLU A 324 -29.77 -1.84 -28.86
CA GLU A 324 -30.82 -2.18 -29.81
C GLU A 324 -30.54 -3.59 -30.33
N ILE A 325 -31.47 -4.53 -30.13
CA ILE A 325 -31.35 -5.92 -30.59
C ILE A 325 -32.39 -6.18 -31.67
N TYR A 326 -31.94 -6.76 -32.78
CA TYR A 326 -32.70 -7.02 -34.00
C TYR A 326 -32.75 -8.52 -34.27
N ASN A 327 -33.89 -9.00 -34.75
CA ASN A 327 -33.98 -10.35 -35.29
C ASN A 327 -33.36 -10.44 -36.70
N ARG A 328 -33.30 -11.67 -37.25
CA ARG A 328 -32.78 -11.95 -38.61
C ARG A 328 -33.46 -11.18 -39.76
N TRP A 329 -34.62 -10.55 -39.52
CA TRP A 329 -35.35 -9.74 -40.51
C TRP A 329 -35.16 -8.24 -40.30
N GLY A 330 -34.24 -7.82 -39.42
CA GLY A 330 -33.96 -6.42 -39.13
C GLY A 330 -35.04 -5.72 -38.29
N ARG A 331 -35.94 -6.47 -37.62
CA ARG A 331 -36.92 -5.87 -36.70
C ARG A 331 -36.34 -5.81 -35.29
N ILE A 332 -36.45 -4.65 -34.65
CA ILE A 332 -36.08 -4.45 -33.25
C ILE A 332 -36.96 -5.34 -32.37
N VAL A 333 -36.34 -6.20 -31.59
CA VAL A 333 -36.98 -7.06 -30.59
C VAL A 333 -36.79 -6.53 -29.17
N TYR A 334 -35.65 -5.87 -28.91
CA TYR A 334 -35.34 -5.29 -27.63
C TYR A 334 -34.62 -3.95 -27.82
N THR A 335 -34.95 -2.95 -27.00
CA THR A 335 -34.18 -1.70 -26.93
C THR A 335 -34.31 -1.06 -25.56
N VAL A 336 -33.21 -0.55 -25.02
CA VAL A 336 -33.21 0.19 -23.75
C VAL A 336 -32.07 1.21 -23.74
N GLU A 337 -32.31 2.32 -23.05
CA GLU A 337 -31.31 3.33 -22.72
C GLU A 337 -30.74 3.02 -21.34
N ASN A 338 -29.48 3.38 -21.11
CA ASN A 338 -28.73 3.06 -19.88
C ASN A 338 -28.81 1.56 -19.59
N TYR A 339 -28.42 0.74 -20.57
CA TYR A 339 -28.41 -0.71 -20.47
C TYR A 339 -27.53 -1.16 -19.31
N LYS A 340 -28.05 -2.08 -18.49
CA LYS A 340 -27.44 -2.57 -17.26
C LYS A 340 -27.16 -4.08 -17.29
N ASN A 341 -26.89 -4.64 -18.47
CA ASN A 341 -26.63 -6.08 -18.63
C ASN A 341 -27.80 -7.00 -18.17
N LEU A 342 -29.04 -6.57 -18.42
CA LEU A 342 -30.27 -7.26 -17.96
C LEU A 342 -31.08 -7.93 -19.07
N PHE A 343 -30.55 -8.05 -20.30
CA PHE A 343 -31.28 -8.73 -21.37
C PHE A 343 -31.15 -10.24 -21.24
N ASP A 344 -32.26 -10.91 -20.98
CA ASP A 344 -32.41 -12.35 -20.71
C ASP A 344 -33.04 -13.12 -21.90
N GLY A 345 -33.03 -12.54 -23.09
CA GLY A 345 -33.73 -13.12 -24.25
C GLY A 345 -35.21 -12.76 -24.34
N THR A 346 -35.76 -11.93 -23.44
CA THR A 346 -37.14 -11.44 -23.55
C THR A 346 -37.26 -10.16 -24.36
N ALA A 347 -38.22 -10.12 -25.30
CA ALA A 347 -38.48 -8.94 -26.12
C ALA A 347 -39.28 -7.89 -25.34
N ASN A 348 -38.90 -6.61 -25.46
CA ASN A 348 -39.61 -5.50 -24.81
C ASN A 348 -40.46 -4.64 -25.79
N ASN A 349 -40.52 -5.01 -27.07
CA ASN A 349 -41.27 -4.27 -28.07
C ASN A 349 -42.81 -4.46 -27.95
N LYS A 350 -43.58 -3.55 -28.56
CA LYS A 350 -45.06 -3.57 -28.55
C LYS A 350 -45.70 -4.65 -29.46
N PHE A 351 -44.91 -5.33 -30.29
CA PHE A 351 -45.40 -6.25 -31.34
C PHE A 351 -45.16 -7.72 -31.03
N THR A 352 -44.55 -8.06 -29.89
CA THR A 352 -44.30 -9.45 -29.50
C THR A 352 -45.57 -10.04 -28.88
N ILE A 353 -46.18 -10.98 -29.60
CA ILE A 353 -47.46 -11.64 -29.28
C ILE A 353 -47.33 -12.61 -28.09
N SER A 354 -46.11 -12.91 -27.65
CA SER A 354 -45.83 -13.82 -26.52
C SER A 354 -44.61 -13.34 -25.72
N LYS A 355 -44.75 -12.23 -24.98
CA LYS A 355 -43.71 -11.75 -24.06
C LYS A 355 -43.31 -12.82 -23.03
N ASP A 356 -44.26 -13.68 -22.69
CA ASP A 356 -44.11 -14.72 -21.67
C ASP A 356 -43.37 -15.99 -22.15
N LYS A 357 -42.97 -16.06 -23.43
CA LYS A 357 -42.30 -17.24 -24.01
C LYS A 357 -40.84 -17.02 -24.42
N GLY A 358 -40.29 -15.82 -24.21
CA GLY A 358 -38.95 -15.47 -24.71
C GLY A 358 -38.88 -15.37 -26.24
N LEU A 359 -37.72 -14.95 -26.73
CA LEU A 359 -37.40 -14.94 -28.15
C LEU A 359 -37.03 -16.35 -28.64
N PRO A 360 -37.43 -16.77 -29.86
CA PRO A 360 -37.04 -18.09 -30.39
C PRO A 360 -35.53 -18.25 -30.57
N ASP A 361 -35.04 -19.48 -30.53
CA ASP A 361 -33.63 -19.78 -30.77
C ASP A 361 -33.15 -19.28 -32.14
N GLY A 362 -31.93 -18.75 -32.17
CA GLY A 362 -31.29 -18.31 -33.40
C GLY A 362 -30.37 -17.11 -33.24
N ILE A 363 -29.96 -16.57 -34.39
CA ILE A 363 -29.04 -15.43 -34.46
C ILE A 363 -29.85 -14.13 -34.40
N TYR A 364 -29.41 -13.26 -33.51
CA TYR A 364 -29.85 -11.88 -33.36
C TYR A 364 -28.66 -10.95 -33.57
N PHE A 365 -28.93 -9.73 -34.01
CA PHE A 365 -27.91 -8.70 -34.18
C PHE A 365 -28.12 -7.63 -33.11
N TYR A 366 -27.05 -7.15 -32.50
CA TYR A 366 -27.15 -6.05 -31.54
C TYR A 366 -26.33 -4.85 -32.03
N VAL A 367 -26.81 -3.67 -31.69
CA VAL A 367 -26.10 -2.41 -31.80
C VAL A 367 -26.00 -1.82 -30.42
N VAL A 368 -24.78 -1.55 -29.96
CA VAL A 368 -24.51 -0.85 -28.69
C VAL A 368 -23.88 0.51 -29.01
N LYS A 369 -24.43 1.54 -28.39
CA LYS A 369 -23.95 2.93 -28.48
C LYS A 369 -23.50 3.34 -27.08
N LEU A 370 -22.22 3.65 -26.94
CA LEU A 370 -21.57 4.09 -25.71
C LEU A 370 -21.28 5.58 -25.88
N PHE A 371 -22.23 6.43 -25.50
CA PHE A 371 -22.19 7.85 -25.87
C PHE A 371 -21.07 8.61 -25.17
N ASP A 372 -20.68 8.21 -23.96
CA ASP A 372 -19.67 8.90 -23.15
C ASP A 372 -18.25 8.75 -23.72
N ILE A 373 -18.01 7.69 -24.50
CA ILE A 373 -16.74 7.40 -25.17
C ILE A 373 -16.87 7.42 -26.71
N GLU A 374 -18.00 7.88 -27.23
CA GLU A 374 -18.30 8.02 -28.66
C GLU A 374 -18.15 6.72 -29.49
N VAL A 375 -18.34 5.55 -28.87
CA VAL A 375 -18.24 4.25 -29.56
C VAL A 375 -19.62 3.78 -29.99
N THR A 376 -19.75 3.36 -31.25
CA THR A 376 -20.88 2.57 -31.74
C THR A 376 -20.37 1.28 -32.32
N HIS A 377 -20.95 0.16 -31.89
CA HIS A 377 -20.55 -1.15 -32.33
C HIS A 377 -21.77 -1.99 -32.71
N GLN A 378 -21.57 -2.87 -33.69
CA GLN A 378 -22.55 -3.84 -34.15
C GLN A 378 -21.94 -5.25 -34.09
N GLY A 379 -22.67 -6.18 -33.51
CA GLY A 379 -22.28 -7.58 -33.43
C GLY A 379 -23.49 -8.50 -33.54
N TYR A 380 -23.28 -9.79 -33.33
CA TYR A 380 -24.37 -10.75 -33.24
C TYR A 380 -24.32 -11.51 -31.91
N LEU A 381 -25.48 -12.04 -31.51
CA LEU A 381 -25.59 -13.00 -30.43
C LEU A 381 -26.38 -14.22 -30.90
N TYR A 382 -25.99 -15.39 -30.42
CA TYR A 382 -26.74 -16.63 -30.61
C TYR A 382 -27.56 -16.92 -29.35
N LEU A 383 -28.89 -16.95 -29.50
CA LEU A 383 -29.82 -17.30 -28.43
C LEU A 383 -30.21 -18.77 -28.52
N ASN A 384 -30.11 -19.48 -27.40
CA ASN A 384 -30.50 -20.87 -27.25
C ASN A 384 -31.20 -21.07 -25.89
N ASN A 385 -32.53 -21.18 -25.90
CA ASN A 385 -33.34 -21.29 -24.67
C ASN A 385 -33.39 -22.71 -24.09
#